data_AF-A0A413BFJ4-F1
#
_entry.id   AF-A0A413BFJ4-F1
#
_cell.length_a   1.000
_cell.length_b   1.000
_cell.length_c   1.000
_cell.angle_alpha   90.00
_cell.angle_beta   90.00
_cell.angle_gamma   90.00
#
_symmetry.space_group_name_H-M   'P 1'
#
loop_
_entity.id
_entity.type
_entity.pdbx_description
1 polymer ?
#
loop_
_entity_poly.entity_id
_entity_poly.type
_entity_poly.pdbx_seq_one_letter_code
_entity_poly.pdbx_strand_id
1 'polypeptide(L)'
;MFLLDHLFIIMFAGTQAQRILGSGRTEFRESGDDKALKAKKATNCITIASDRAAQFFVGQQIAIGTALWNHSVLWGRTITAFKASTEVEAATEIYFDGDPVDIAVGNVIWSCVQKTGETTAMKCPNGCLENPEGPTGAKLSGRRAVRFLWIEDWFGNMWQFRDGVNIKNRQHYCCNKRASYADDTYTGDYQKLGYACPTSDGYIKKMGFDSLHPEYELPVEVGGGADAYIGDYYYQSEGGTLVFSGGRVGYGANAGPFSRYCNNGTGSAYWSLGGRPHCRKAAI
;
A
#
# COMPACT_ATOMS: atom_id res chain seq x y z
N MET A 1 11.98 7.65 -13.65
CA MET A 1 12.59 7.98 -12.34
C MET A 1 12.21 6.94 -11.29
N PHE A 2 12.98 5.85 -11.18
CA PHE A 2 12.88 4.86 -10.10
C PHE A 2 14.13 4.91 -9.21
N LEU A 3 14.53 6.12 -8.79
CA LEU A 3 15.80 6.33 -8.09
C LEU A 3 15.91 5.50 -6.81
N LEU A 4 14.84 5.48 -5.99
CA LEU A 4 14.86 4.73 -4.73
C LEU A 4 15.01 3.23 -4.96
N ASP A 5 14.31 2.69 -5.97
CA ASP A 5 14.39 1.29 -6.38
C ASP A 5 15.84 0.91 -6.74
N HIS A 6 16.54 1.75 -7.51
CA HIS A 6 17.95 1.54 -7.84
C HIS A 6 18.87 1.65 -6.63
N LEU A 7 18.70 2.71 -5.81
CA LEU A 7 19.50 2.92 -4.62
C LEU A 7 19.36 1.75 -3.64
N PHE A 8 18.17 1.17 -3.54
CA PHE A 8 17.92 0.00 -2.70
C PHE A 8 18.70 -1.21 -3.19
N ILE A 9 18.61 -1.54 -4.48
CA ILE A 9 19.34 -2.67 -5.08
C ILE A 9 20.84 -2.50 -4.87
N ILE A 10 21.38 -1.29 -5.10
CA ILE A 10 22.81 -1.00 -4.92
C ILE A 10 23.21 -1.12 -3.44
N MET A 11 22.43 -0.53 -2.53
CA MET A 11 22.76 -0.46 -1.10
C MET A 11 22.72 -1.83 -0.42
N PHE A 12 21.78 -2.69 -0.81
CA PHE A 12 21.55 -3.97 -0.14
C PHE A 12 21.94 -5.19 -0.99
N ALA A 13 22.38 -4.99 -2.22
CA ALA A 13 22.69 -6.06 -3.18
C ALA A 13 21.56 -7.11 -3.29
N GLY A 14 20.31 -6.64 -3.26
CA GLY A 14 19.14 -7.50 -3.22
C GLY A 14 17.83 -6.79 -3.59
N THR A 15 16.81 -7.58 -3.87
CA THR A 15 15.50 -7.12 -4.39
C THR A 15 14.35 -7.42 -3.42
N GLN A 16 14.58 -8.25 -2.40
CA GLN A 16 13.58 -8.65 -1.41
C GLN A 16 13.40 -7.56 -0.33
N ALA A 17 12.80 -6.43 -0.69
CA ALA A 17 12.67 -5.27 0.20
C ALA A 17 11.88 -5.56 1.48
N GLN A 18 10.81 -6.36 1.40
CA GLN A 18 10.05 -6.78 2.58
C GLN A 18 10.91 -7.56 3.57
N ARG A 19 11.85 -8.38 3.09
CA ARG A 19 12.76 -9.16 3.95
C ARG A 19 13.87 -8.30 4.56
N ILE A 20 14.36 -7.32 3.80
CA ILE A 20 15.50 -6.49 4.19
C ILE A 20 15.08 -5.35 5.13
N LEU A 21 13.95 -4.69 4.85
CA LEU A 21 13.48 -3.52 5.60
C LEU A 21 12.30 -3.82 6.54
N GLY A 22 11.62 -4.95 6.36
CA GLY A 22 10.36 -5.30 7.00
C GLY A 22 9.18 -5.23 6.02
N SER A 23 8.10 -5.95 6.29
CA SER A 23 6.97 -6.11 5.35
C SER A 23 6.22 -4.82 5.00
N GLY A 24 6.44 -3.73 5.75
CA GLY A 24 5.72 -2.48 5.56
C GLY A 24 4.26 -2.57 5.97
N ARG A 25 3.47 -1.57 5.60
CA ARG A 25 2.02 -1.53 5.87
C ARG A 25 1.29 -2.31 4.79
N THR A 26 1.30 -3.63 4.88
CA THR A 26 0.83 -4.52 3.79
C THR A 26 -0.09 -5.62 4.27
N GLU A 27 -0.20 -5.88 5.58
CA GLU A 27 -0.98 -7.00 6.12
C GLU A 27 -2.17 -6.55 6.98
N PHE A 28 -2.64 -5.32 6.79
CA PHE A 28 -3.83 -4.78 7.44
C PHE A 28 -5.09 -5.58 7.16
N ARG A 29 -5.97 -5.61 8.16
CA ARG A 29 -7.22 -6.36 8.12
C ARG A 29 -8.22 -5.66 7.19
N GLU A 30 -8.58 -6.34 6.10
CA GLU A 30 -9.62 -5.93 5.15
C GLU A 30 -10.64 -7.08 4.98
N SER A 31 -11.64 -7.19 5.86
CA SER A 31 -12.65 -8.25 5.81
C SER A 31 -14.07 -7.71 5.98
N GLY A 32 -14.99 -8.20 5.15
CA GLY A 32 -16.43 -7.88 5.26
C GLY A 32 -17.12 -8.56 6.44
N ASP A 33 -16.45 -9.49 7.12
CA ASP A 33 -17.01 -10.27 8.24
C ASP A 33 -16.78 -9.60 9.60
N ASP A 34 -15.95 -8.56 9.65
CA ASP A 34 -15.65 -7.82 10.88
C ASP A 34 -16.81 -6.84 11.18
N LYS A 35 -17.96 -7.42 11.55
CA LYS A 35 -19.26 -6.74 11.68
C LYS A 35 -19.57 -6.33 13.11
N ALA A 36 -20.22 -5.18 13.26
CA ALA A 36 -20.82 -4.72 14.50
C ALA A 36 -21.88 -5.71 14.99
N LEU A 37 -21.70 -6.23 16.21
CA LEU A 37 -22.62 -7.14 16.87
C LEU A 37 -23.72 -6.41 17.65
N LYS A 38 -23.56 -5.11 17.89
CA LYS A 38 -24.49 -4.29 18.66
C LYS A 38 -24.63 -2.89 18.07
N ALA A 39 -25.87 -2.40 18.01
CA ALA A 39 -26.13 -1.01 17.66
C ALA A 39 -25.79 -0.07 18.82
N LYS A 40 -25.16 1.06 18.52
CA LYS A 40 -24.83 2.12 19.47
C LYS A 40 -25.09 3.48 18.81
N LYS A 41 -25.65 4.43 19.57
CA LYS A 41 -25.99 5.77 19.10
C LYS A 41 -24.99 6.79 19.64
N ALA A 42 -24.64 7.78 18.83
CA ALA A 42 -23.72 8.87 19.19
C ALA A 42 -22.50 8.36 20.00
N THR A 43 -21.75 7.41 19.43
CA THR A 43 -20.67 6.69 20.11
C THR A 43 -19.34 6.77 19.37
N ASN A 44 -18.25 6.51 20.11
CA ASN A 44 -16.90 6.33 19.59
C ASN A 44 -16.43 4.87 19.71
N CYS A 45 -17.38 3.93 19.65
CA CYS A 45 -17.14 2.53 19.95
C CYS A 45 -17.89 1.61 18.98
N ILE A 46 -17.23 0.59 18.47
CA ILE A 46 -17.85 -0.54 17.77
C ILE A 46 -17.56 -1.83 18.54
N THR A 47 -18.58 -2.68 18.71
CA THR A 47 -18.45 -3.99 19.36
C THR A 47 -18.45 -5.07 18.29
N ILE A 48 -17.35 -5.82 18.15
CA ILE A 48 -17.21 -6.93 17.19
C ILE A 48 -16.72 -8.20 17.91
N ALA A 49 -16.75 -9.35 17.24
CA ALA A 49 -16.24 -10.60 17.79
C ALA A 49 -14.75 -10.49 18.17
N SER A 50 -14.36 -11.03 19.32
CA SER A 50 -13.02 -10.83 19.89
C SER A 50 -11.89 -11.40 19.02
N ASP A 51 -12.13 -12.50 18.32
CA ASP A 51 -11.19 -13.11 17.37
C ASP A 51 -10.90 -12.18 16.17
N ARG A 52 -11.89 -11.41 15.74
CA ARG A 52 -11.75 -10.37 14.70
C ARG A 52 -11.04 -9.13 15.24
N ALA A 53 -11.43 -8.67 16.43
CA ALA A 53 -10.78 -7.53 17.08
C ALA A 53 -9.28 -7.75 17.33
N ALA A 54 -8.85 -8.99 17.52
CA ALA A 54 -7.43 -9.36 17.66
C ALA A 54 -6.57 -9.00 16.43
N GLN A 55 -7.17 -8.68 15.28
CA GLN A 55 -6.47 -8.29 14.04
C GLN A 55 -6.22 -6.78 13.91
N PHE A 56 -6.55 -6.01 14.95
CA PHE A 56 -6.40 -4.56 15.04
C PHE A 56 -5.49 -4.19 16.21
N PHE A 57 -4.96 -2.96 16.22
CA PHE A 57 -4.11 -2.44 17.29
C PHE A 57 -4.36 -0.93 17.53
N VAL A 58 -3.91 -0.42 18.69
CA VAL A 58 -4.06 1.00 19.06
C VAL A 58 -3.15 1.86 18.18
N GLY A 59 -3.67 2.98 17.66
CA GLY A 59 -2.97 3.87 16.73
C GLY A 59 -3.25 3.59 15.24
N GLN A 60 -3.91 2.47 14.93
CA GLN A 60 -4.33 2.12 13.58
C GLN A 60 -5.47 3.03 13.07
N GLN A 61 -5.42 3.42 11.80
CA GLN A 61 -6.53 4.09 11.11
C GLN A 61 -7.54 3.09 10.55
N ILE A 62 -8.82 3.38 10.78
CA ILE A 62 -9.97 2.55 10.37
C ILE A 62 -11.04 3.37 9.65
N ALA A 63 -11.85 2.67 8.88
CA ALA A 63 -13.09 3.15 8.31
C ALA A 63 -14.24 2.21 8.73
N ILE A 64 -15.46 2.75 8.79
CA ILE A 64 -16.66 1.96 9.04
C ILE A 64 -17.71 2.32 7.99
N GLY A 65 -18.41 1.31 7.49
CA GLY A 65 -19.50 1.48 6.54
C GLY A 65 -20.46 0.31 6.54
N THR A 66 -21.32 0.25 5.54
CA THR A 66 -22.31 -0.83 5.37
C THR A 66 -21.72 -2.12 4.80
N ALA A 67 -20.49 -2.07 4.28
CA ALA A 67 -19.75 -3.19 3.69
C ALA A 67 -18.24 -2.89 3.71
N LEU A 68 -17.42 -3.88 3.37
CA LEU A 68 -15.99 -3.68 3.14
C LEU A 68 -15.77 -2.59 2.07
N TRP A 69 -14.81 -1.69 2.32
CA TRP A 69 -14.48 -0.51 1.48
C TRP A 69 -15.54 0.60 1.43
N ASN A 70 -16.72 0.38 2.02
CA ASN A 70 -17.67 1.45 2.28
C ASN A 70 -17.25 2.21 3.55
N HIS A 71 -17.34 3.53 3.51
CA HIS A 71 -16.97 4.42 4.62
C HIS A 71 -18.05 5.47 4.91
N SER A 72 -19.31 5.12 4.67
CA SER A 72 -20.44 6.05 4.85
C SER A 72 -20.70 6.42 6.31
N VAL A 73 -20.14 5.67 7.27
CA VAL A 73 -20.28 5.94 8.71
C VAL A 73 -19.10 6.78 9.21
N LEU A 74 -17.87 6.36 8.92
CA LEU A 74 -16.66 7.14 9.23
C LEU A 74 -15.49 6.76 8.33
N TRP A 75 -14.54 7.70 8.20
CA TRP A 75 -13.28 7.53 7.49
C TRP A 75 -12.09 8.01 8.33
N GLY A 76 -11.03 7.21 8.38
CA GLY A 76 -9.72 7.63 8.90
C GLY A 76 -9.67 7.91 10.41
N ARG A 77 -10.56 7.32 11.21
CA ARG A 77 -10.48 7.40 12.68
C ARG A 77 -9.35 6.52 13.21
N THR A 78 -8.75 6.94 14.31
CA THR A 78 -7.65 6.24 14.97
C THR A 78 -8.19 5.41 16.12
N ILE A 79 -7.84 4.13 16.20
CA ILE A 79 -8.15 3.29 17.36
C ILE A 79 -7.39 3.81 18.58
N THR A 80 -8.11 4.00 19.70
CA THR A 80 -7.55 4.54 20.95
C THR A 80 -7.48 3.51 22.06
N ALA A 81 -8.38 2.52 22.10
CA ALA A 81 -8.38 1.48 23.12
C ALA A 81 -9.22 0.26 22.72
N PHE A 82 -9.01 -0.84 23.44
CA PHE A 82 -9.83 -2.05 23.39
C PHE A 82 -10.34 -2.38 24.79
N LYS A 83 -11.58 -2.88 24.89
CA LYS A 83 -12.13 -3.45 26.13
C LYS A 83 -12.93 -4.70 25.83
N ALA A 84 -12.92 -5.68 26.73
CA ALA A 84 -13.87 -6.79 26.65
C ALA A 84 -15.30 -6.23 26.77
N SER A 85 -16.20 -6.70 25.92
CA SER A 85 -17.60 -6.31 25.99
C SER A 85 -18.26 -6.90 27.24
N THR A 86 -18.99 -6.09 27.99
CA THR A 86 -19.83 -6.55 29.10
C THR A 86 -21.26 -6.88 28.66
N GLU A 87 -21.59 -6.61 27.39
CA GLU A 87 -22.97 -6.68 26.88
C GLU A 87 -23.16 -7.74 25.79
N VAL A 88 -22.06 -8.26 25.23
CA VAL A 88 -22.05 -9.26 24.17
C VAL A 88 -20.93 -10.26 24.49
N GLU A 89 -21.28 -11.53 24.63
CA GLU A 89 -20.33 -12.61 24.90
C GLU A 89 -19.31 -12.75 23.76
N ALA A 90 -18.06 -13.08 24.10
CA ALA A 90 -16.96 -13.27 23.14
C ALA A 90 -16.76 -12.08 22.16
N ALA A 91 -17.04 -10.86 22.63
CA ALA A 91 -16.89 -9.64 21.86
C ALA A 91 -15.95 -8.64 22.53
N THR A 92 -15.32 -7.82 21.68
CA THR A 92 -14.43 -6.73 22.09
C THR A 92 -14.99 -5.41 21.58
N GLU A 93 -14.99 -4.42 22.44
CA GLU A 93 -15.24 -3.02 22.12
C GLU A 93 -13.95 -2.36 21.62
N ILE A 94 -14.01 -1.80 20.42
CA ILE A 94 -12.93 -1.02 19.80
C ILE A 94 -13.32 0.45 19.89
N TYR A 95 -12.54 1.23 20.65
CA TYR A 95 -12.72 2.66 20.82
C TYR A 95 -11.87 3.43 19.81
N PHE A 96 -12.39 4.53 19.29
CA PHE A 96 -11.73 5.36 18.27
C PHE A 96 -11.92 6.87 18.51
N ASP A 97 -11.08 7.69 17.88
CA ASP A 97 -11.08 9.15 18.03
C ASP A 97 -12.21 9.87 17.24
N GLY A 98 -12.27 11.20 17.37
CA GLY A 98 -13.14 12.10 16.61
C GLY A 98 -14.58 12.19 17.09
N ASP A 99 -15.43 12.86 16.31
CA ASP A 99 -16.85 13.04 16.66
C ASP A 99 -17.60 11.70 16.74
N PRO A 100 -18.52 11.53 17.71
CA PRO A 100 -19.32 10.32 17.86
C PRO A 100 -20.24 10.07 16.65
N VAL A 101 -20.47 8.79 16.35
CA VAL A 101 -21.31 8.35 15.21
C VAL A 101 -22.33 7.30 15.65
N ASP A 102 -23.32 7.07 14.80
CA ASP A 102 -24.23 5.95 14.96
C ASP A 102 -23.63 4.69 14.32
N ILE A 103 -23.52 3.62 15.11
CA ILE A 103 -23.13 2.29 14.65
C ILE A 103 -24.37 1.42 14.61
N ALA A 104 -24.72 0.89 13.44
CA ALA A 104 -25.77 -0.10 13.29
C ALA A 104 -25.20 -1.53 13.33
N VAL A 105 -26.01 -2.50 13.78
CA VAL A 105 -25.66 -3.92 13.67
C VAL A 105 -25.35 -4.25 12.20
N GLY A 106 -24.27 -4.98 11.96
CA GLY A 106 -23.82 -5.34 10.62
C GLY A 106 -22.95 -4.28 9.92
N ASN A 107 -22.75 -3.09 10.49
CA ASN A 107 -21.71 -2.18 9.99
C ASN A 107 -20.34 -2.86 10.06
N VAL A 108 -19.52 -2.67 9.03
CA VAL A 108 -18.23 -3.32 8.85
C VAL A 108 -17.12 -2.35 9.20
N ILE A 109 -16.23 -2.75 10.11
CA ILE A 109 -14.96 -2.07 10.37
C ILE A 109 -13.86 -2.66 9.50
N TRP A 110 -13.04 -1.81 8.90
CA TRP A 110 -11.90 -2.24 8.09
C TRP A 110 -10.76 -1.23 8.15
N SER A 111 -9.56 -1.68 7.80
CA SER A 111 -8.35 -0.86 7.83
C SER A 111 -8.24 -0.04 6.55
N CYS A 112 -8.20 1.29 6.67
CA CYS A 112 -7.99 2.18 5.54
C CYS A 112 -6.50 2.53 5.38
N VAL A 113 -6.17 3.48 4.49
CA VAL A 113 -4.80 4.02 4.42
C VAL A 113 -4.40 4.64 5.76
N GLN A 114 -3.17 4.38 6.18
CA GLN A 114 -2.61 4.85 7.43
C GLN A 114 -1.96 6.22 7.27
N LYS A 115 -2.03 7.04 8.32
CA LYS A 115 -1.36 8.35 8.37
C LYS A 115 0.15 8.16 8.39
N THR A 116 0.87 9.07 7.72
CA THR A 116 2.32 9.12 7.81
C THR A 116 2.79 9.79 9.12
N GLY A 117 4.05 9.64 9.47
CA GLY A 117 4.70 10.22 10.66
C GLY A 117 5.09 9.20 11.73
N GLU A 118 4.80 7.90 11.53
CA GLU A 118 5.12 6.84 12.48
C GLU A 118 6.63 6.68 12.68
N THR A 119 7.41 6.89 11.62
CA THR A 119 8.84 6.67 11.65
C THR A 119 9.60 7.85 12.25
N THR A 120 8.98 9.01 12.50
CA THR A 120 9.68 10.24 12.94
C THR A 120 10.61 10.04 14.15
N ALA A 121 10.29 9.10 15.04
CA ALA A 121 11.12 8.72 16.19
C ALA A 121 12.25 7.71 15.89
N MET A 122 12.25 7.05 14.73
CA MET A 122 13.32 6.12 14.34
C MET A 122 14.63 6.87 14.14
N LYS A 123 15.70 6.34 14.74
CA LYS A 123 17.06 6.90 14.66
C LYS A 123 17.84 6.44 13.42
N CYS A 124 17.39 5.39 12.75
CA CYS A 124 18.05 4.82 11.58
C CYS A 124 17.38 5.29 10.28
N PRO A 125 18.16 5.39 9.17
CA PRO A 125 17.64 5.77 7.87
C PRO A 125 16.79 4.69 7.20
N ASN A 126 16.91 3.44 7.63
CA ASN A 126 16.34 2.27 6.96
C ASN A 126 15.73 1.31 7.98
N GLY A 127 14.68 0.60 7.57
CA GLY A 127 14.06 -0.48 8.34
C GLY A 127 12.62 -0.17 8.70
N CYS A 128 12.14 -0.79 9.78
CA CYS A 128 10.76 -0.70 10.23
C CYS A 128 10.74 -0.75 11.77
N LEU A 129 9.70 -0.18 12.37
CA LEU A 129 9.46 -0.35 13.81
C LEU A 129 9.04 -1.77 14.14
N GLU A 130 9.16 -2.14 15.43
CA GLU A 130 8.64 -3.41 15.93
C GLU A 130 7.13 -3.53 15.71
N ASN A 131 6.68 -4.76 15.42
CA ASN A 131 5.27 -5.06 15.21
C ASN A 131 4.41 -4.57 16.39
N PRO A 132 3.25 -3.93 16.13
CA PRO A 132 2.32 -3.58 17.18
C PRO A 132 1.74 -4.83 17.82
N GLU A 133 1.28 -4.68 19.06
CA GLU A 133 0.52 -5.70 19.76
C GLU A 133 -0.98 -5.43 19.58
N GLY A 134 -1.71 -6.48 19.24
CA GLY A 134 -3.17 -6.46 19.29
C GLY A 134 -3.69 -6.57 20.73
N PRO A 135 -5.01 -6.54 20.94
CA PRO A 135 -5.62 -6.59 22.27
C PRO A 135 -5.33 -7.87 23.07
N THR A 136 -4.84 -8.93 22.41
CA THR A 136 -4.46 -10.20 23.04
C THR A 136 -2.96 -10.28 23.41
N GLY A 137 -2.18 -9.22 23.14
CA GLY A 137 -0.73 -9.21 23.27
C GLY A 137 0.00 -9.87 22.09
N ALA A 138 -0.72 -10.42 21.11
CA ALA A 138 -0.11 -10.98 19.90
C ALA A 138 0.49 -9.87 19.02
N LYS A 139 1.73 -10.09 18.56
CA LYS A 139 2.41 -9.20 17.60
C LYS A 139 1.79 -9.36 16.21
N LEU A 140 1.45 -8.25 15.57
CA LEU A 140 0.84 -8.22 14.23
C LEU A 140 1.88 -7.78 13.19
N SER A 141 2.31 -8.69 12.31
CA SER A 141 3.24 -8.41 11.21
C SER A 141 2.63 -7.50 10.15
N GLY A 142 3.48 -6.84 9.36
CA GLY A 142 3.06 -6.04 8.22
C GLY A 142 2.14 -4.86 8.55
N ARG A 143 2.24 -4.32 9.78
CA ARG A 143 1.41 -3.20 10.28
C ARG A 143 2.16 -1.88 10.51
N ARG A 144 3.44 -1.83 10.18
CA ARG A 144 4.32 -0.70 10.48
C ARG A 144 4.87 -0.09 9.21
N ALA A 145 5.05 1.23 9.22
CA ALA A 145 5.68 1.93 8.11
C ALA A 145 7.13 1.44 7.91
N VAL A 146 7.48 1.17 6.66
CA VAL A 146 8.88 0.99 6.27
C VAL A 146 9.50 2.35 6.00
N ARG A 147 10.75 2.50 6.40
CA ARG A 147 11.60 3.62 6.07
C ARG A 147 12.75 3.16 5.18
N PHE A 148 13.02 3.91 4.13
CA PHE A 148 14.22 3.75 3.30
C PHE A 148 14.80 5.14 2.99
N LEU A 149 16.08 5.36 3.31
CA LEU A 149 16.77 6.65 3.18
C LEU A 149 15.97 7.83 3.75
N TRP A 150 15.42 7.64 4.95
CA TRP A 150 14.55 8.61 5.65
C TRP A 150 13.18 8.88 5.00
N ILE A 151 12.84 8.17 3.93
CA ILE A 151 11.53 8.25 3.27
C ILE A 151 10.64 7.17 3.87
N GLU A 152 9.52 7.61 4.45
CA GLU A 152 8.51 6.73 5.03
C GLU A 152 7.56 6.18 3.96
N ASP A 153 7.10 4.94 4.18
CA ASP A 153 6.13 4.22 3.35
C ASP A 153 6.56 4.14 1.88
N TRP A 154 7.88 4.00 1.62
CA TRP A 154 8.39 3.86 0.25
C TRP A 154 7.63 2.79 -0.55
N PHE A 155 7.19 1.72 0.12
CA PHE A 155 6.16 0.79 -0.36
C PHE A 155 5.14 0.48 0.75
N GLY A 156 4.06 -0.22 0.38
CA GLY A 156 2.92 -0.48 1.24
C GLY A 156 2.08 0.77 1.50
N ASN A 157 1.11 0.63 2.40
CA ASN A 157 0.10 1.62 2.77
C ASN A 157 -0.87 1.96 1.62
N MET A 158 -0.38 2.57 0.56
CA MET A 158 -1.16 2.92 -0.63
C MET A 158 -0.34 2.66 -1.90
N TRP A 159 -1.05 2.34 -2.97
CA TRP A 159 -0.47 2.38 -4.31
C TRP A 159 -0.04 3.80 -4.65
N GLN A 160 1.22 3.94 -5.05
CA GLN A 160 1.83 5.23 -5.35
C GLN A 160 1.98 5.40 -6.87
N PHE A 161 1.37 6.47 -7.38
CA PHE A 161 1.45 6.85 -8.77
C PHE A 161 2.90 7.07 -9.21
N ARG A 162 3.26 6.55 -10.40
CA ARG A 162 4.55 6.77 -11.05
C ARG A 162 4.37 7.76 -12.20
N ASP A 163 4.31 9.02 -11.83
CA ASP A 163 4.15 10.12 -12.78
C ASP A 163 5.30 10.17 -13.80
N GLY A 164 5.00 10.61 -15.03
CA GLY A 164 5.93 10.56 -16.16
C GLY A 164 6.15 9.15 -16.72
N VAL A 165 5.34 8.15 -16.33
CA VAL A 165 5.39 6.79 -16.87
C VAL A 165 4.00 6.37 -17.32
N ASN A 166 3.79 6.35 -18.63
CA ASN A 166 2.56 5.89 -19.25
C ASN A 166 2.75 4.47 -19.80
N ILE A 167 1.67 3.71 -19.87
CA ILE A 167 1.66 2.37 -20.46
C ILE A 167 0.54 2.28 -21.51
N LYS A 168 0.78 1.58 -22.62
CA LYS A 168 -0.25 1.29 -23.63
C LYS A 168 0.01 -0.08 -24.20
N ASN A 169 -0.95 -1.00 -24.11
CA ASN A 169 -0.78 -2.39 -24.56
C ASN A 169 0.53 -3.00 -24.04
N ARG A 170 0.80 -2.83 -22.73
CA ARG A 170 1.99 -3.35 -22.03
C ARG A 170 3.33 -2.73 -22.48
N GLN A 171 3.30 -1.76 -23.39
CA GLN A 171 4.45 -0.96 -23.79
C GLN A 171 4.52 0.30 -22.93
N HIS A 172 5.68 0.55 -22.33
CA HIS A 172 5.89 1.76 -21.53
C HIS A 172 6.48 2.90 -22.34
N TYR A 173 6.05 4.11 -21.96
CA TYR A 173 6.46 5.39 -22.50
C TYR A 173 6.80 6.31 -21.34
N CYS A 174 8.03 6.80 -21.35
CA CYS A 174 8.67 7.39 -20.19
C CYS A 174 9.09 8.83 -20.49
N CYS A 175 8.74 9.75 -19.60
CA CYS A 175 9.14 11.14 -19.69
C CYS A 175 10.09 11.48 -18.55
N ASN A 176 11.24 12.06 -18.89
CA ASN A 176 12.19 12.60 -17.91
C ASN A 176 12.03 14.11 -17.69
N LYS A 177 11.19 14.78 -18.50
CA LYS A 177 10.93 16.21 -18.41
C LYS A 177 9.64 16.45 -17.64
N ARG A 178 9.76 16.74 -16.34
CA ARG A 178 8.63 16.94 -15.43
C ARG A 178 7.61 17.99 -15.90
N ALA A 179 8.06 19.07 -16.55
CA ALA A 179 7.17 20.10 -17.09
C ALA A 179 6.27 19.59 -18.24
N SER A 180 6.60 18.43 -18.80
CA SER A 180 5.87 17.77 -19.87
C SER A 180 5.07 16.56 -19.40
N TYR A 181 5.01 16.30 -18.09
CA TYR A 181 4.23 15.18 -17.57
C TYR A 181 2.75 15.37 -17.90
N ALA A 182 2.20 14.38 -18.59
CA ALA A 182 0.82 14.30 -19.03
C ALA A 182 0.41 12.83 -19.12
N ASP A 183 -0.79 12.53 -18.65
CA ASP A 183 -1.37 11.20 -18.77
C ASP A 183 -1.68 10.87 -20.24
N ASP A 184 -1.81 9.58 -20.55
CA ASP A 184 -2.21 9.08 -21.87
C ASP A 184 -1.41 9.66 -23.06
N THR A 185 -0.18 10.09 -22.81
CA THR A 185 0.72 10.69 -23.79
C THR A 185 1.86 9.74 -24.14
N TYR A 186 2.05 9.50 -25.44
CA TYR A 186 2.93 8.44 -25.96
C TYR A 186 3.89 8.93 -27.05
N THR A 187 4.05 10.24 -27.16
CA THR A 187 4.88 10.90 -28.18
C THR A 187 5.58 12.13 -27.60
N GLY A 188 6.47 12.76 -28.36
CA GLY A 188 7.19 13.95 -27.92
C GLY A 188 8.20 13.62 -26.81
N ASP A 189 8.06 14.27 -25.66
CA ASP A 189 8.95 14.07 -24.51
C ASP A 189 8.74 12.70 -23.81
N TYR A 190 7.72 11.92 -24.22
CA TYR A 190 7.48 10.54 -23.78
C TYR A 190 8.16 9.55 -24.73
N GLN A 191 9.22 8.92 -24.25
CA GLN A 191 10.07 8.01 -25.01
C GLN A 191 9.68 6.56 -24.77
N LYS A 192 9.49 5.82 -25.86
CA LYS A 192 9.15 4.38 -25.82
C LYS A 192 10.37 3.59 -25.33
N LEU A 193 10.20 2.75 -24.32
CA LEU A 193 11.24 1.81 -23.88
C LEU A 193 11.45 0.69 -24.91
N GLY A 194 12.69 0.20 -25.03
CA GLY A 194 13.11 -0.87 -25.94
C GLY A 194 12.52 -2.26 -25.65
N TYR A 195 11.68 -2.39 -24.64
CA TYR A 195 11.03 -3.63 -24.24
C TYR A 195 9.57 -3.40 -23.82
N ALA A 196 8.78 -4.47 -23.84
CA ALA A 196 7.40 -4.50 -23.35
C ALA A 196 7.29 -5.39 -22.11
N CYS A 197 6.26 -5.16 -21.30
CA CYS A 197 6.02 -5.95 -20.11
C CYS A 197 5.24 -7.25 -20.42
N PRO A 198 5.29 -8.25 -19.52
CA PRO A 198 4.63 -9.55 -19.70
C PRO A 198 3.14 -9.45 -20.01
N THR A 199 2.63 -10.48 -20.69
CA THR A 199 1.21 -10.59 -21.05
C THR A 199 0.34 -11.27 -19.97
N SER A 200 0.93 -11.56 -18.82
CA SER A 200 0.27 -12.20 -17.68
C SER A 200 0.70 -11.55 -16.38
N ASP A 201 -0.20 -11.59 -15.41
CA ASP A 201 0.07 -11.20 -14.04
C ASP A 201 1.00 -12.23 -13.38
N GLY A 202 1.75 -11.80 -12.35
CA GLY A 202 2.55 -12.72 -11.56
C GLY A 202 3.68 -12.08 -10.76
N TYR A 203 4.31 -12.88 -9.91
CA TYR A 203 5.53 -12.49 -9.22
C TYR A 203 6.66 -12.25 -10.23
N ILE A 204 7.32 -11.10 -10.07
CA ILE A 204 8.35 -10.63 -10.99
C ILE A 204 9.58 -11.53 -10.87
N LYS A 205 10.02 -12.06 -12.01
CA LYS A 205 11.22 -12.87 -12.12
C LYS A 205 12.40 -12.07 -12.66
N LYS A 206 12.14 -11.15 -13.60
CA LYS A 206 13.18 -10.34 -14.24
C LYS A 206 12.68 -8.94 -14.58
N MET A 207 13.55 -7.95 -14.33
CA MET A 207 13.38 -6.56 -14.75
C MET A 207 14.06 -6.33 -16.10
N GLY A 208 13.45 -5.48 -16.93
CA GLY A 208 13.99 -5.07 -18.22
C GLY A 208 15.09 -4.03 -18.07
N PHE A 209 15.95 -3.96 -19.09
CA PHE A 209 17.02 -2.98 -19.19
C PHE A 209 16.99 -2.37 -20.58
N ASP A 210 17.01 -1.03 -20.62
CA ASP A 210 17.15 -0.24 -21.84
C ASP A 210 18.36 0.68 -21.65
N SER A 211 19.37 0.55 -22.51
CA SER A 211 20.61 1.32 -22.39
C SER A 211 20.42 2.81 -22.64
N LEU A 212 19.35 3.21 -23.35
CA LEU A 212 18.99 4.61 -23.57
C LEU A 212 18.22 5.21 -22.39
N HIS A 213 17.56 4.34 -21.61
CA HIS A 213 16.67 4.70 -20.50
C HIS A 213 16.94 3.83 -19.26
N PRO A 214 18.19 3.74 -18.77
CA PRO A 214 18.57 2.80 -17.72
C PRO A 214 17.88 3.07 -16.37
N GLU A 215 17.36 4.28 -16.16
CA GLU A 215 16.62 4.67 -14.95
C GLU A 215 15.20 4.09 -14.86
N TYR A 216 14.74 3.41 -15.90
CA TYR A 216 13.46 2.72 -15.94
C TYR A 216 13.66 1.21 -16.00
N GLU A 217 13.39 0.58 -14.85
CA GLU A 217 13.34 -0.86 -14.69
C GLU A 217 11.87 -1.27 -14.49
N LEU A 218 11.34 -2.00 -15.45
CA LEU A 218 9.98 -2.54 -15.44
C LEU A 218 10.00 -4.04 -15.71
N PRO A 219 8.99 -4.81 -15.27
CA PRO A 219 8.99 -6.25 -15.44
C PRO A 219 9.07 -6.66 -16.91
N VAL A 220 9.89 -7.66 -17.23
CA VAL A 220 9.94 -8.33 -18.56
C VAL A 220 9.68 -9.83 -18.48
N GLU A 221 9.71 -10.40 -17.28
CA GLU A 221 9.38 -11.80 -17.03
C GLU A 221 8.68 -11.93 -15.66
N VAL A 222 7.59 -12.68 -15.64
CA VAL A 222 6.91 -13.15 -14.41
C VAL A 222 7.05 -14.67 -14.30
N GLY A 223 6.70 -15.21 -13.13
CA GLY A 223 6.89 -16.63 -12.79
C GLY A 223 7.93 -16.84 -11.70
N GLY A 224 8.22 -15.79 -10.92
CA GLY A 224 8.95 -15.90 -9.66
C GLY A 224 8.04 -16.37 -8.53
N GLY A 225 8.38 -15.98 -7.30
CA GLY A 225 7.53 -16.19 -6.13
C GLY A 225 7.80 -15.11 -5.08
N ALA A 226 6.95 -15.03 -4.06
CA ALA A 226 7.12 -14.05 -2.97
C ALA A 226 8.53 -14.07 -2.36
N ASP A 227 9.12 -15.26 -2.24
CA ASP A 227 10.46 -15.49 -1.67
C ASP A 227 11.55 -15.81 -2.72
N ALA A 228 11.27 -15.60 -4.01
CA ALA A 228 12.18 -15.93 -5.10
C ALA A 228 12.27 -14.81 -6.14
N TYR A 229 13.50 -14.52 -6.60
CA TYR A 229 13.81 -13.45 -7.54
C TYR A 229 13.51 -12.05 -6.96
N ILE A 230 12.58 -11.30 -7.56
CA ILE A 230 12.25 -9.92 -7.14
C ILE A 230 11.21 -9.90 -6.01
N GLY A 231 10.42 -10.97 -5.84
CA GLY A 231 9.48 -11.11 -4.73
C GLY A 231 8.18 -10.32 -4.85
N ASP A 232 8.19 -9.23 -5.61
CA ASP A 232 7.03 -8.34 -5.77
C ASP A 232 6.14 -8.74 -6.96
N TYR A 233 4.88 -8.29 -6.95
CA TYR A 233 3.88 -8.69 -7.94
C TYR A 233 3.71 -7.68 -9.09
N TYR A 234 3.48 -8.18 -10.30
CA TYR A 234 3.10 -7.40 -11.47
C TYR A 234 1.66 -7.71 -11.86
N TYR A 235 0.84 -6.67 -11.93
CA TYR A 235 -0.51 -6.72 -12.49
C TYR A 235 -0.52 -5.97 -13.81
N GLN A 236 -1.16 -6.54 -14.84
CA GLN A 236 -1.35 -5.86 -16.11
C GLN A 236 -2.74 -6.03 -16.73
N SER A 237 -3.10 -5.07 -17.58
CA SER A 237 -4.21 -5.15 -18.53
C SER A 237 -3.81 -4.47 -19.83
N GLU A 238 -4.36 -4.92 -20.97
CA GLU A 238 -4.22 -4.19 -22.24
C GLU A 238 -4.82 -2.79 -22.17
N GLY A 239 -5.90 -2.62 -21.39
CA GLY A 239 -6.58 -1.34 -21.18
C GLY A 239 -6.00 -0.48 -20.06
N GLY A 240 -4.93 -0.92 -19.39
CA GLY A 240 -4.24 -0.09 -18.40
C GLY A 240 -3.47 1.03 -19.09
N THR A 241 -3.53 2.24 -18.52
CA THR A 241 -2.79 3.41 -19.03
C THR A 241 -1.87 4.06 -18.00
N LEU A 242 -2.06 3.72 -16.72
CA LEU A 242 -1.30 4.26 -15.60
C LEU A 242 -0.39 3.20 -14.97
N VAL A 243 0.66 3.68 -14.30
CA VAL A 243 1.57 2.82 -13.52
C VAL A 243 1.53 3.23 -12.04
N PHE A 244 1.15 2.29 -11.19
CA PHE A 244 1.25 2.42 -9.74
C PHE A 244 2.28 1.44 -9.17
N SER A 245 2.77 1.72 -7.98
CA SER A 245 3.80 0.94 -7.30
C SER A 245 3.57 0.82 -5.80
N GLY A 246 4.19 -0.18 -5.17
CA GLY A 246 4.26 -0.27 -3.70
C GLY A 246 3.28 -1.24 -3.05
N GLY A 247 2.07 -1.42 -3.59
CA GLY A 247 0.99 -2.14 -2.93
C GLY A 247 0.25 -1.32 -1.86
N ARG A 248 -0.93 -1.77 -1.44
CA ARG A 248 -1.74 -1.12 -0.39
C ARG A 248 -1.74 -1.91 0.93
N VAL A 249 -2.38 -1.34 1.96
CA VAL A 249 -2.46 -1.86 3.32
C VAL A 249 -2.78 -3.36 3.50
N GLY A 250 -3.44 -4.06 2.57
CA GLY A 250 -3.79 -5.48 2.67
C GLY A 250 -3.23 -6.40 1.58
N TYR A 251 -2.15 -5.99 0.88
CA TYR A 251 -1.60 -6.75 -0.25
C TYR A 251 -0.58 -7.84 0.11
N GLY A 252 -0.13 -7.89 1.36
CA GLY A 252 0.82 -8.88 1.88
C GLY A 252 2.06 -9.02 1.01
N ALA A 253 2.39 -10.26 0.66
CA ALA A 253 3.55 -10.62 -0.15
C ALA A 253 3.54 -10.07 -1.59
N ASN A 254 2.39 -9.62 -2.11
CA ASN A 254 2.32 -9.02 -3.44
C ASN A 254 2.86 -7.59 -3.48
N ALA A 255 2.91 -6.94 -2.32
CA ALA A 255 3.40 -5.57 -2.17
C ALA A 255 4.93 -5.51 -2.22
N GLY A 256 5.45 -4.29 -2.28
CA GLY A 256 6.88 -4.03 -2.35
C GLY A 256 7.20 -2.94 -3.36
N PRO A 257 8.42 -2.40 -3.32
CA PRO A 257 8.78 -1.23 -4.11
C PRO A 257 8.82 -1.50 -5.62
N PHE A 258 9.10 -2.74 -6.02
CA PHE A 258 9.12 -3.20 -7.41
C PHE A 258 7.75 -3.69 -7.87
N SER A 259 6.78 -3.83 -6.96
CA SER A 259 5.40 -4.16 -7.30
C SER A 259 4.86 -3.13 -8.30
N ARG A 260 4.18 -3.58 -9.35
CA ARG A 260 3.67 -2.73 -10.43
C ARG A 260 2.21 -3.06 -10.68
N TYR A 261 1.35 -2.06 -10.61
CA TYR A 261 -0.07 -2.18 -10.92
C TYR A 261 -0.39 -1.35 -12.15
N CYS A 262 -0.57 -2.04 -13.29
CA CYS A 262 -0.72 -1.45 -14.61
C CYS A 262 -2.08 -1.84 -15.25
N ASN A 263 -3.13 -1.99 -14.43
CA ASN A 263 -4.46 -2.43 -14.89
C ASN A 263 -5.45 -1.29 -15.05
N ASN A 264 -5.15 -0.13 -14.49
CA ASN A 264 -6.06 1.00 -14.37
C ASN A 264 -5.76 2.08 -15.41
N GLY A 265 -6.80 2.82 -15.77
CA GLY A 265 -6.71 4.00 -16.63
C GLY A 265 -6.85 5.31 -15.84
N THR A 266 -6.74 6.43 -16.54
CA THR A 266 -6.76 7.80 -16.00
C THR A 266 -7.99 8.16 -15.17
N GLY A 267 -9.15 7.56 -15.45
CA GLY A 267 -10.39 7.78 -14.69
C GLY A 267 -10.49 7.01 -13.37
N SER A 268 -9.51 6.18 -13.01
CA SER A 268 -9.58 5.34 -11.82
C SER A 268 -9.41 6.12 -10.51
N ALA A 269 -10.46 6.12 -9.69
CA ALA A 269 -10.45 6.71 -8.35
C ALA A 269 -10.76 5.64 -7.30
N TYR A 270 -9.75 5.26 -6.51
CA TYR A 270 -9.91 4.36 -5.39
C TYR A 270 -9.19 4.91 -4.16
N TRP A 271 -9.71 4.61 -2.98
CA TRP A 271 -9.15 5.06 -1.69
C TRP A 271 -7.69 4.62 -1.48
N SER A 272 -7.29 3.53 -2.12
CA SER A 272 -5.95 2.95 -2.01
C SER A 272 -4.97 3.44 -3.07
N LEU A 273 -5.38 4.33 -3.97
CA LEU A 273 -4.51 4.98 -4.95
C LEU A 273 -4.18 6.39 -4.47
N GLY A 274 -2.90 6.74 -4.50
CA GLY A 274 -2.43 8.07 -4.14
C GLY A 274 -1.11 8.42 -4.84
N GLY A 275 -0.59 9.59 -4.50
CA GLY A 275 0.72 10.06 -4.96
C GLY A 275 1.58 10.42 -3.78
N ARG A 276 2.88 10.14 -3.87
CA ARG A 276 3.87 10.63 -2.90
C ARG A 276 5.05 11.26 -3.65
N PRO A 277 5.30 12.56 -3.46
CA PRO A 277 6.54 13.17 -3.94
C PRO A 277 7.72 12.53 -3.19
N HIS A 278 8.68 11.94 -3.91
CA HIS A 278 9.83 11.28 -3.28
C HIS A 278 11.06 12.19 -3.26
N CYS A 279 11.66 12.43 -4.41
CA CYS A 279 12.89 13.21 -4.50
C CYS A 279 12.95 14.01 -5.80
N ARG A 280 13.76 15.07 -5.79
CA ARG A 280 14.14 15.86 -6.96
C ARG A 280 15.58 15.46 -7.31
N LYS A 281 15.82 15.00 -8.54
CA LYS A 281 17.19 15.07 -9.08
C LYS A 281 17.53 16.56 -9.17
N ALA A 282 18.49 17.03 -8.38
CA ALA A 282 19.03 18.37 -8.58
C ALA A 282 19.54 18.43 -10.02
N ALA A 283 19.10 19.43 -10.78
CA ALA A 283 19.74 19.75 -12.05
C ALA A 283 21.15 20.21 -11.67
N ILE A 284 22.14 19.38 -11.97
CA ILE A 284 23.55 19.76 -11.96
C ILE A 284 23.88 20.17 -13.38
#